data_AF-A0A6V8DSD9-F1
#
_entry.id   AF-A0A6V8DSD9-F1
#
_cell.length_a   1.000
_cell.length_b   1.000
_cell.length_c   1.000
_cell.angle_alpha   90.00
_cell.angle_beta   90.00
_cell.angle_gamma   90.00
#
_symmetry.space_group_name_H-M   'P 1'
#
loop_
_entity.id
_entity.type
_entity.pdbx_description
1 polymer ?
#
loop_
_entity_poly.entity_id
_entity_poly.type
_entity_poly.pdbx_seq_one_letter_code
_entity_poly.pdbx_strand_id
1 'polypeptide(L)'
;MGFVPAVSDTMAEPRSILILYGSQSGNSEELAEQAGKACSNHNLIADVKSMEDVQITDLQSQKRVLVCCSTWGDGEQPDNAEDLWEAANSGAISSLSGLNFSVLALGDTSYDLFCESGKEWDAWFEKMGASRVHQRVDCDVDYEQPAAEWIAAVIPKMADIEDDVSEIEDNSSESVAPEANIEPPKEVATKKDKSQWSAKNPYSSHLTENYVLNGDGSGKETRHIVFDLGDSGMEYKAGDALGVIPSCPPELVQELLDASNLNGDEIVETHQGEKTITEALSNHYEIHRVSKKWILNLEERVTSEKPLEIKISSRKRVSTKDGELIEDWTSSDEAGDSPDGYQEIGVALNPAETLWRDLSENSESMEDYQWSRDYVDALQDFGHLGFTAQQLVNGMDRLKPRLYSIASSPDFEPGKVHLTVGIVRYNHHDRDRTGLATGYLADRCSVYYKSKIDVFMSPTRSFVLPEDGSKDCIMVGPGTGIAPFRAFLQQRDLNGDTGRNWLFFGDWTEEGEYYYKEEMESWKERGILDKHDLAWSRQGSEKVYVQHLMKKNGEEIWNWIDGGGYFYVCGDKNYMAKDVHSTLIEICSEFGGMTSDEAKDFVETKLMKTEKRYLRDVY
;
A
#
# COMPACT_ATOMS: atom_id res chain seq x y z
N MET A 1 -62.32 -4.68 -35.24
CA MET A 1 -61.77 -5.78 -34.42
C MET A 1 -60.58 -6.35 -35.18
N GLY A 2 -59.33 -6.28 -34.71
CA GLY A 2 -58.81 -5.81 -33.44
C GLY A 2 -57.49 -5.07 -33.64
N PHE A 3 -57.30 -4.04 -32.83
CA PHE A 3 -56.03 -3.37 -32.60
C PHE A 3 -55.14 -4.33 -31.79
N VAL A 4 -53.93 -4.58 -32.26
CA VAL A 4 -52.84 -5.16 -31.47
C VAL A 4 -51.97 -3.98 -31.04
N PRO A 5 -51.74 -3.73 -29.73
CA PRO A 5 -50.87 -2.65 -29.31
C PRO A 5 -49.41 -3.05 -29.54
N ALA A 6 -48.64 -2.14 -30.12
CA ALA A 6 -47.19 -2.25 -30.17
C ALA A 6 -46.64 -1.99 -28.77
N VAL A 7 -45.88 -2.95 -28.23
CA VAL A 7 -45.09 -2.77 -27.01
C VAL A 7 -43.87 -1.94 -27.41
N SER A 8 -43.80 -0.74 -26.86
CA SER A 8 -42.66 0.16 -26.95
C SER A 8 -41.70 -0.18 -25.83
N ASP A 9 -40.64 -0.92 -26.11
CA ASP A 9 -39.45 -0.98 -25.23
C ASP A 9 -38.71 0.36 -25.35
N THR A 10 -39.08 1.33 -24.52
CA THR A 10 -38.20 2.46 -24.23
C THR A 10 -37.13 1.97 -23.27
N MET A 11 -35.92 1.71 -23.77
CA MET A 11 -34.75 1.60 -22.89
C MET A 11 -34.64 2.89 -22.09
N ALA A 12 -34.71 2.80 -20.76
CA ALA A 12 -34.58 3.95 -19.87
C ALA A 12 -33.23 4.63 -20.11
N GLU A 13 -33.21 5.96 -20.16
CA GLU A 13 -31.97 6.76 -20.25
C GLU A 13 -30.97 6.29 -19.17
N PRO A 14 -29.69 6.15 -19.52
CA PRO A 14 -28.67 5.67 -18.59
C PRO A 14 -28.46 6.68 -17.46
N ARG A 15 -28.39 6.18 -16.21
CA ARG A 15 -28.35 7.03 -15.01
C ARG A 15 -26.92 7.25 -14.52
N SER A 16 -26.60 8.43 -14.02
CA SER A 16 -25.23 8.73 -13.55
C SER A 16 -24.98 8.19 -12.13
N ILE A 17 -23.72 7.81 -11.88
CA ILE A 17 -23.20 7.47 -10.56
C ILE A 17 -21.76 8.00 -10.42
N LEU A 18 -21.48 8.69 -9.31
CA LEU A 18 -20.14 9.15 -8.97
C LEU A 18 -19.44 8.09 -8.10
N ILE A 19 -18.23 7.69 -8.45
CA ILE A 19 -17.43 6.75 -7.67
C ILE A 19 -16.14 7.44 -7.26
N LEU A 20 -16.00 7.69 -5.97
CA LEU A 20 -14.85 8.36 -5.37
C LEU A 20 -13.83 7.34 -4.89
N TYR A 21 -12.55 7.63 -5.07
CA TYR A 21 -11.49 6.88 -4.41
C TYR A 21 -10.52 7.77 -3.63
N GLY A 22 -10.23 7.33 -2.41
CA GLY A 22 -9.09 7.76 -1.60
C GLY A 22 -8.09 6.62 -1.53
N SER A 23 -6.88 6.81 -2.06
CA SER A 23 -5.89 5.74 -2.18
C SER A 23 -4.45 6.24 -2.10
N GLN A 24 -3.62 5.56 -1.30
CA GLN A 24 -2.17 5.83 -1.24
C GLN A 24 -1.38 4.97 -2.24
N SER A 25 -1.72 3.67 -2.32
CA SER A 25 -0.98 2.67 -3.10
C SER A 25 -1.73 2.19 -4.35
N GLY A 26 -2.86 2.81 -4.69
CA GLY A 26 -3.67 2.52 -5.88
C GLY A 26 -4.71 1.41 -5.72
N ASN A 27 -4.75 0.68 -4.60
CA ASN A 27 -5.72 -0.41 -4.42
C ASN A 27 -7.18 0.06 -4.47
N SER A 28 -7.49 1.17 -3.80
CA SER A 28 -8.86 1.74 -3.81
C SER A 28 -9.20 2.39 -5.16
N GLU A 29 -8.21 2.93 -5.88
CA GLU A 29 -8.37 3.40 -7.26
C GLU A 29 -8.77 2.24 -8.18
N GLU A 30 -8.07 1.10 -8.10
CA GLU A 30 -8.41 -0.09 -8.91
C GLU A 30 -9.81 -0.62 -8.58
N LEU A 31 -10.20 -0.68 -7.30
CA LEU A 31 -11.55 -1.12 -6.91
C LEU A 31 -12.65 -0.16 -7.39
N ALA A 32 -12.39 1.15 -7.38
CA ALA A 32 -13.30 2.13 -7.95
C ALA A 32 -13.44 1.99 -9.47
N GLU A 33 -12.34 1.72 -10.19
CA GLU A 33 -12.36 1.39 -11.62
C GLU A 33 -13.15 0.10 -11.90
N GLN A 34 -12.99 -0.93 -11.06
CA GLN A 34 -13.74 -2.19 -11.17
C GLN A 34 -15.23 -1.99 -10.94
N ALA A 35 -15.61 -1.22 -9.93
CA ALA A 35 -17.01 -0.84 -9.70
C ALA A 35 -17.58 -0.06 -10.89
N GLY A 36 -16.82 0.89 -11.44
CA GLY A 36 -17.21 1.66 -12.62
C GLY A 36 -17.45 0.80 -13.86
N LYS A 37 -16.60 -0.21 -14.10
CA LYS A 37 -16.81 -1.18 -15.19
C LYS A 37 -18.08 -2.00 -14.98
N ALA A 38 -18.35 -2.42 -13.75
CA ALA A 38 -19.55 -3.20 -13.43
C ALA A 38 -20.84 -2.37 -13.59
N CYS A 39 -20.81 -1.04 -13.43
CA CYS A 39 -21.95 -0.15 -13.68
C CYS A 39 -22.50 -0.24 -15.11
N SER A 40 -21.65 -0.45 -16.13
CA SER A 40 -22.09 -0.54 -17.52
C SER A 40 -23.09 -1.68 -17.78
N ASN A 41 -23.03 -2.75 -16.98
CA ASN A 41 -23.97 -3.88 -17.08
C ASN A 41 -25.35 -3.59 -16.46
N HIS A 42 -25.50 -2.46 -15.76
CA HIS A 42 -26.70 -2.08 -15.00
C HIS A 42 -27.31 -0.75 -15.44
N ASN A 43 -27.04 -0.32 -16.69
CA ASN A 43 -27.54 0.94 -17.25
C ASN A 43 -27.12 2.18 -16.42
N LEU A 44 -25.94 2.11 -15.80
CA LEU A 44 -25.33 3.19 -15.05
C LEU A 44 -24.09 3.73 -15.79
N ILE A 45 -23.98 5.05 -15.89
CA ILE A 45 -22.78 5.75 -16.36
C ILE A 45 -21.96 6.15 -15.13
N ALA A 46 -20.83 5.48 -14.93
CA ALA A 46 -19.91 5.77 -13.85
C ALA A 46 -18.97 6.94 -14.21
N ASP A 47 -18.88 7.91 -13.30
CA ASP A 47 -17.84 8.93 -13.24
C ASP A 47 -16.90 8.56 -12.09
N VAL A 48 -15.75 7.97 -12.41
CA VAL A 48 -14.75 7.54 -11.41
C VAL A 48 -13.75 8.65 -11.20
N LYS A 49 -13.63 9.17 -9.98
CA LYS A 49 -12.79 10.33 -9.65
C LYS A 49 -11.95 10.13 -8.40
N SER A 50 -10.72 10.65 -8.44
CA SER A 50 -9.96 10.84 -7.22
C SER A 50 -10.67 11.86 -6.34
N MET A 51 -10.61 11.68 -5.02
CA MET A 51 -11.18 12.64 -4.08
C MET A 51 -10.53 14.03 -4.18
N GLU A 52 -9.29 14.15 -4.66
CA GLU A 52 -8.60 15.43 -4.84
C GLU A 52 -9.13 16.25 -6.03
N ASP A 53 -9.79 15.57 -6.98
CA ASP A 53 -10.38 16.17 -8.19
C ASP A 53 -11.83 16.65 -7.98
N VAL A 54 -12.36 16.52 -6.77
CA VAL A 54 -13.76 16.79 -6.44
C VAL A 54 -13.85 17.94 -5.45
N GLN A 55 -14.76 18.88 -5.68
CA GLN A 55 -15.12 19.86 -4.65
C GLN A 55 -16.24 19.28 -3.80
N ILE A 56 -16.19 19.47 -2.48
CA ILE A 56 -17.19 18.89 -1.59
C ILE A 56 -18.61 19.26 -2.02
N THR A 57 -18.82 20.51 -2.45
CA THR A 57 -20.11 21.05 -2.93
C THR A 57 -20.70 20.29 -4.12
N ASP A 58 -19.86 19.62 -4.92
CA ASP A 58 -20.32 18.85 -6.09
C ASP A 58 -21.21 17.68 -5.66
N LEU A 59 -21.01 17.14 -4.45
CA LEU A 59 -21.83 16.06 -3.89
C LEU A 59 -23.31 16.44 -3.76
N GLN A 60 -23.65 17.72 -3.59
CA GLN A 60 -25.05 18.15 -3.46
C GLN A 60 -25.87 17.91 -4.75
N SER A 61 -25.20 17.80 -5.89
CA SER A 61 -25.83 17.52 -7.18
C SER A 61 -25.97 16.03 -7.49
N GLN A 62 -25.38 15.17 -6.67
CA GLN A 62 -25.28 13.73 -6.94
C GLN A 62 -26.44 12.97 -6.29
N LYS A 63 -27.03 12.03 -7.03
CA LYS A 63 -28.03 11.09 -6.51
C LYS A 63 -27.44 9.79 -6.00
N ARG A 64 -26.31 9.37 -6.57
CA ARG A 64 -25.65 8.08 -6.31
C ARG A 64 -24.17 8.32 -6.15
N VAL A 65 -23.63 7.97 -4.98
CA VAL A 65 -22.20 8.06 -4.69
C VAL A 65 -21.70 6.75 -4.11
N LEU A 66 -20.63 6.21 -4.68
CA LEU A 66 -19.86 5.14 -4.06
C LEU A 66 -18.51 5.69 -3.60
N VAL A 67 -18.01 5.18 -2.48
CA VAL A 67 -16.71 5.57 -1.95
C VAL A 67 -15.87 4.31 -1.76
N CYS A 68 -14.69 4.26 -2.37
CA CYS A 68 -13.65 3.27 -2.09
C CYS A 68 -12.48 3.98 -1.41
N CYS A 69 -12.29 3.80 -0.10
CA CYS A 69 -11.28 4.56 0.63
C CYS A 69 -10.38 3.67 1.48
N SER A 70 -9.07 3.75 1.25
CA SER A 70 -8.09 3.15 2.16
C SER A 70 -7.89 4.00 3.40
N THR A 71 -7.46 3.40 4.50
CA THR A 71 -6.97 4.11 5.69
C THR A 71 -5.45 4.08 5.70
N TRP A 72 -4.81 5.20 6.02
CA TRP A 72 -3.35 5.31 6.08
C TRP A 72 -2.86 5.69 7.48
N GLY A 73 -1.60 5.40 7.79
CA GLY A 73 -0.99 5.71 9.09
C GLY A 73 -1.82 5.23 10.29
N ASP A 74 -2.04 6.13 11.25
CA ASP A 74 -2.86 5.88 12.44
C ASP A 74 -4.31 6.34 12.25
N GLY A 75 -5.00 5.77 11.25
CA GLY A 75 -6.41 6.04 11.02
C GLY A 75 -6.70 7.27 10.13
N GLU A 76 -5.69 7.75 9.42
CA GLU A 76 -5.77 8.95 8.59
C GLU A 76 -6.39 8.69 7.22
N GLN A 77 -6.87 9.77 6.61
CA GLN A 77 -7.28 9.79 5.22
C GLN A 77 -6.05 9.65 4.31
N PRO A 78 -6.16 8.98 3.16
CA PRO A 78 -5.12 9.00 2.13
C PRO A 78 -4.83 10.43 1.65
N ASP A 79 -3.62 10.68 1.14
CA ASP A 79 -3.19 12.04 0.74
C ASP A 79 -4.17 12.69 -0.26
N ASN A 80 -4.69 11.90 -1.20
CA ASN A 80 -5.63 12.36 -2.21
C ASN A 80 -7.09 12.48 -1.72
N ALA A 81 -7.38 12.17 -0.46
CA ALA A 81 -8.70 12.29 0.17
C ALA A 81 -8.75 13.36 1.28
N GLU A 82 -7.60 13.74 1.82
CA GLU A 82 -7.50 14.54 3.03
C GLU A 82 -8.14 15.94 2.89
N ASP A 83 -7.90 16.65 1.78
CA ASP A 83 -8.49 17.96 1.53
C ASP A 83 -10.02 17.91 1.41
N LEU A 84 -10.55 16.86 0.77
CA LEU A 84 -11.99 16.67 0.64
C LEU A 84 -12.62 16.37 2.02
N TRP A 85 -11.92 15.61 2.87
CA TRP A 85 -12.35 15.32 4.24
C TRP A 85 -12.34 16.55 5.15
N GLU A 86 -11.32 17.40 5.05
CA GLU A 86 -11.30 18.69 5.76
C GLU A 86 -12.45 19.59 5.30
N ALA A 87 -12.68 19.67 3.98
CA ALA A 87 -13.80 20.43 3.42
C ALA A 87 -15.16 19.88 3.91
N ALA A 88 -15.29 18.56 4.01
CA ALA A 88 -16.46 17.87 4.54
C ALA A 88 -16.75 18.24 6.01
N ASN A 89 -15.71 18.48 6.81
CA ASN A 89 -15.80 18.86 8.22
C ASN A 89 -15.79 20.37 8.48
N SER A 90 -15.56 21.19 7.45
CA SER A 90 -15.53 22.66 7.54
C SER A 90 -16.93 23.32 7.69
N GLY A 91 -18.00 22.55 7.45
CA GLY A 91 -19.38 23.08 7.38
C GLY A 91 -19.76 23.67 6.02
N ALA A 92 -19.01 23.37 4.96
CA ALA A 92 -19.28 23.84 3.59
C ALA A 92 -20.62 23.35 3.00
N ILE A 93 -21.16 22.24 3.52
CA ILE A 93 -22.45 21.67 3.10
C ILE A 93 -23.36 21.57 4.31
N SER A 94 -24.64 21.85 4.10
CA SER A 94 -25.68 21.75 5.14
C SER A 94 -26.50 20.47 5.08
N SER A 95 -26.64 19.84 3.90
CA SER A 95 -27.36 18.57 3.74
C SER A 95 -27.02 17.88 2.41
N LEU A 96 -27.11 16.54 2.42
CA LEU A 96 -27.07 15.64 1.26
C LEU A 96 -28.39 14.83 1.14
N SER A 97 -29.50 15.42 1.54
CA SER A 97 -30.83 14.79 1.42
C SER A 97 -31.11 14.40 -0.04
N GLY A 98 -31.53 13.14 -0.25
CA GLY A 98 -31.78 12.58 -1.58
C GLY A 98 -30.57 11.92 -2.25
N LEU A 99 -29.37 12.10 -1.69
CA LEU A 99 -28.18 11.36 -2.10
C LEU A 99 -28.22 9.95 -1.50
N ASN A 100 -27.84 8.96 -2.30
CA ASN A 100 -27.74 7.57 -1.90
C ASN A 100 -26.28 7.13 -1.95
N PHE A 101 -25.81 6.45 -0.91
CA PHE A 101 -24.40 6.09 -0.80
C PHE A 101 -24.13 4.68 -0.29
N SER A 102 -22.91 4.21 -0.52
CA SER A 102 -22.28 3.11 0.20
C SER A 102 -20.77 3.27 0.17
N VAL A 103 -20.09 2.70 1.17
CA VAL A 103 -18.65 2.82 1.35
C VAL A 103 -18.01 1.43 1.36
N LEU A 104 -16.92 1.29 0.62
CA LEU A 104 -15.98 0.20 0.71
C LEU A 104 -14.71 0.73 1.38
N ALA A 105 -14.45 0.28 2.60
CA ALA A 105 -13.29 0.71 3.38
C ALA A 105 -12.18 -0.33 3.24
N LEU A 106 -10.95 0.11 2.98
CA LEU A 106 -9.77 -0.74 2.97
C LEU A 106 -8.89 -0.38 4.18
N GLY A 107 -8.44 -1.41 4.89
CA GLY A 107 -7.55 -1.25 6.03
C GLY A 107 -6.74 -2.52 6.26
N ASP A 108 -6.05 -2.55 7.39
CA ASP A 108 -5.30 -3.71 7.85
C ASP A 108 -5.56 -3.87 9.35
N THR A 109 -6.06 -5.03 9.76
CA THR A 109 -6.47 -5.29 11.16
C THR A 109 -5.30 -5.31 12.14
N SER A 110 -4.06 -5.31 11.64
CA SER A 110 -2.88 -5.13 12.48
C SER A 110 -2.66 -3.68 12.94
N TYR A 111 -3.41 -2.70 12.40
CA TYR A 111 -3.52 -1.34 12.95
C TYR A 111 -4.71 -1.21 13.90
N ASP A 112 -4.55 -0.41 14.95
CA ASP A 112 -5.61 -0.15 15.95
C ASP A 112 -6.83 0.54 15.32
N LEU A 113 -6.61 1.42 14.35
CA LEU A 113 -7.63 2.21 13.66
C LEU A 113 -8.00 1.59 12.31
N PHE A 114 -8.31 0.29 12.33
CA PHE A 114 -8.73 -0.49 11.17
C PHE A 114 -9.90 0.17 10.41
N CYS A 115 -9.72 0.46 9.12
CA CYS A 115 -10.73 1.06 8.24
C CYS A 115 -11.29 2.43 8.71
N GLU A 116 -10.58 3.16 9.57
CA GLU A 116 -11.08 4.41 10.18
C GLU A 116 -11.51 5.46 9.14
N SER A 117 -10.73 5.70 8.09
CA SER A 117 -11.08 6.67 7.04
C SER A 117 -12.40 6.32 6.33
N GLY A 118 -12.64 5.04 6.04
CA GLY A 118 -13.89 4.59 5.44
C GLY A 118 -15.08 4.65 6.43
N LYS A 119 -14.84 4.37 7.72
CA LYS A 119 -15.83 4.55 8.78
C LYS A 119 -16.24 6.01 8.94
N GLU A 120 -15.26 6.90 8.88
CA GLU A 120 -15.43 8.35 8.92
C GLU A 120 -16.31 8.86 7.77
N TRP A 121 -16.01 8.47 6.53
CA TRP A 121 -16.84 8.80 5.36
C TRP A 121 -18.26 8.28 5.50
N ASP A 122 -18.43 7.01 5.87
CA ASP A 122 -19.74 6.39 6.02
C ASP A 122 -20.60 7.09 7.08
N ALA A 123 -20.00 7.41 8.24
CA ALA A 123 -20.66 8.15 9.31
C ALA A 123 -20.98 9.60 8.90
N TRP A 124 -20.09 10.24 8.15
CA TRP A 124 -20.29 11.62 7.66
C TRP A 124 -21.45 11.70 6.68
N PHE A 125 -21.54 10.80 5.69
CA PHE A 125 -22.68 10.79 4.75
C PHE A 125 -24.02 10.61 5.46
N GLU A 126 -24.09 9.68 6.42
CA GLU A 126 -25.29 9.48 7.24
C GLU A 126 -25.64 10.73 8.06
N LYS A 127 -24.65 11.35 8.70
CA LYS A 127 -24.81 12.61 9.45
C LYS A 127 -25.32 13.75 8.57
N MET A 128 -24.93 13.80 7.29
CA MET A 128 -25.36 14.82 6.33
C MET A 128 -26.76 14.53 5.72
N GLY A 129 -27.39 13.42 6.07
CA GLY A 129 -28.74 13.06 5.65
C GLY A 129 -28.82 12.27 4.34
N ALA A 130 -27.70 11.71 3.88
CA ALA A 130 -27.70 10.77 2.76
C ALA A 130 -28.23 9.39 3.18
N SER A 131 -28.77 8.63 2.23
CA SER A 131 -29.36 7.30 2.45
C SER A 131 -28.35 6.18 2.16
N ARG A 132 -28.04 5.34 3.15
CA ARG A 132 -27.17 4.19 2.96
C ARG A 132 -27.90 3.06 2.23
N VAL A 133 -27.44 2.70 1.03
CA VAL A 133 -28.06 1.67 0.16
C VAL A 133 -27.57 0.27 0.48
N HIS A 134 -26.29 0.17 0.84
CA HIS A 134 -25.64 -1.06 1.25
C HIS A 134 -24.74 -0.75 2.45
N GLN A 135 -24.70 -1.66 3.43
CA GLN A 135 -23.82 -1.51 4.58
C GLN A 135 -22.37 -1.36 4.14
N ARG A 136 -21.61 -0.53 4.86
CA ARG A 136 -20.17 -0.42 4.66
C ARG A 136 -19.53 -1.80 4.82
N VAL A 137 -18.57 -2.10 3.96
CA VAL A 137 -17.73 -3.30 4.07
C VAL A 137 -16.32 -2.85 4.44
N ASP A 138 -15.81 -3.41 5.54
CA ASP A 138 -14.46 -3.14 6.05
C ASP A 138 -13.54 -4.29 5.59
N CYS A 139 -12.71 -4.03 4.58
CA CYS A 139 -11.78 -4.98 3.99
C CYS A 139 -10.44 -4.96 4.72
N ASP A 140 -9.91 -6.16 5.00
CA ASP A 140 -8.53 -6.36 5.47
C ASP A 140 -7.56 -6.50 4.28
N VAL A 141 -6.31 -6.92 4.51
CA VAL A 141 -5.28 -7.11 3.46
C VAL A 141 -5.76 -7.99 2.30
N ASP A 142 -6.51 -9.06 2.58
CA ASP A 142 -7.19 -9.91 1.59
C ASP A 142 -8.52 -9.29 1.12
N TYR A 143 -8.46 -8.08 0.56
CA TYR A 143 -9.64 -7.29 0.23
C TYR A 143 -10.42 -7.79 -0.99
N GLU A 144 -9.85 -8.63 -1.86
CA GLU A 144 -10.41 -8.87 -3.18
C GLU A 144 -11.80 -9.52 -3.14
N GLN A 145 -11.97 -10.57 -2.33
CA GLN A 145 -13.25 -11.25 -2.17
C GLN A 145 -14.32 -10.34 -1.55
N PRO A 146 -14.12 -9.71 -0.36
CA PRO A 146 -15.14 -8.86 0.23
C PRO A 146 -15.46 -7.64 -0.65
N ALA A 147 -14.49 -7.10 -1.39
CA ALA A 147 -14.73 -6.03 -2.36
C ALA A 147 -15.59 -6.51 -3.54
N ALA A 148 -15.32 -7.67 -4.11
CA ALA A 148 -16.12 -8.22 -5.21
C ALA A 148 -17.57 -8.50 -4.78
N GLU A 149 -17.77 -9.05 -3.58
CA GLU A 149 -19.10 -9.27 -2.99
C GLU A 149 -19.84 -7.94 -2.78
N TRP A 150 -19.15 -6.91 -2.30
CA TRP A 150 -19.73 -5.57 -2.16
C TRP A 150 -20.14 -4.96 -3.50
N ILE A 151 -19.27 -5.00 -4.52
CA ILE A 151 -19.56 -4.49 -5.87
C ILE A 151 -20.81 -5.17 -6.44
N ALA A 152 -20.86 -6.51 -6.36
CA ALA A 152 -21.99 -7.31 -6.85
C ALA A 152 -23.30 -7.00 -6.13
N ALA A 153 -23.23 -6.63 -4.84
CA ALA A 153 -24.40 -6.33 -4.03
C ALA A 153 -24.89 -4.87 -4.14
N VAL A 154 -23.99 -3.91 -4.34
CA VAL A 154 -24.31 -2.47 -4.29
C VAL A 154 -24.78 -1.92 -5.65
N ILE A 155 -24.17 -2.35 -6.75
CA ILE A 155 -24.46 -1.79 -8.08
C ILE A 155 -25.92 -2.02 -8.51
N PRO A 156 -26.50 -3.23 -8.37
CA PRO A 156 -27.91 -3.43 -8.70
C PRO A 156 -28.84 -2.51 -7.89
N LYS A 157 -28.56 -2.35 -6.59
CA LYS A 157 -29.34 -1.47 -5.71
C LYS A 157 -29.22 0.00 -6.08
N MET A 158 -28.05 0.44 -6.54
CA MET A 158 -27.85 1.80 -7.05
C MET A 158 -28.62 2.02 -8.36
N ALA A 159 -28.68 1.00 -9.21
CA ALA A 159 -29.46 1.05 -10.45
C ALA A 159 -30.96 1.12 -10.18
N ASP A 160 -31.46 0.50 -9.12
CA ASP A 160 -32.88 0.52 -8.72
C ASP A 160 -33.36 1.87 -8.19
N ILE A 161 -32.45 2.80 -7.85
CA ILE A 161 -32.82 4.16 -7.44
C ILE A 161 -33.39 4.89 -8.65
N GLU A 162 -34.61 5.40 -8.54
CA GLU A 162 -35.23 6.22 -9.58
C GLU A 162 -34.74 7.67 -9.50
N ASP A 163 -34.51 8.28 -10.66
CA ASP A 163 -34.36 9.72 -10.72
C ASP A 163 -35.76 10.35 -10.59
N ASP A 164 -35.95 11.26 -9.63
CA ASP A 164 -37.16 12.09 -9.53
C ASP A 164 -37.64 12.53 -10.92
N VAL A 165 -38.82 12.05 -11.28
CA VAL A 165 -39.51 12.45 -12.49
C VAL A 165 -39.92 13.90 -12.27
N SER A 166 -39.09 14.84 -12.70
CA SER A 166 -39.56 16.21 -12.88
C SER A 166 -40.61 16.15 -13.99
N GLU A 167 -41.86 16.44 -13.64
CA GLU A 167 -42.88 16.77 -14.63
C GLU A 167 -42.27 17.84 -15.54
N ILE A 168 -42.15 17.50 -16.83
CA ILE A 168 -41.77 18.45 -17.86
C ILE A 168 -42.89 19.48 -17.92
N GLU A 169 -42.80 20.53 -17.10
CA GLU A 169 -43.47 21.79 -17.37
C GLU A 169 -42.62 22.53 -18.38
N ASP A 170 -43.09 22.43 -19.63
CA ASP A 170 -42.74 23.27 -20.77
C ASP A 170 -42.73 24.74 -20.35
N ASN A 171 -41.55 25.31 -20.10
CA ASN A 171 -41.39 26.76 -19.98
C ASN A 171 -40.14 27.21 -20.73
N SER A 172 -40.31 27.27 -22.05
CA SER A 172 -39.49 28.09 -22.93
C SER A 172 -39.61 29.56 -22.50
N SER A 173 -38.61 30.05 -21.79
CA SER A 173 -38.40 31.50 -21.65
C SER A 173 -36.92 31.82 -21.80
N GLU A 174 -36.64 32.68 -22.77
CA GLU A 174 -35.33 33.13 -23.20
C GLU A 174 -34.55 33.76 -22.04
N SER A 175 -33.31 33.33 -21.87
CA SER A 175 -32.35 33.92 -20.94
C SER A 175 -31.81 35.23 -21.49
N VAL A 176 -32.28 36.34 -20.93
CA VAL A 176 -31.59 37.64 -21.01
C VAL A 176 -30.68 37.76 -19.79
N ALA A 177 -29.37 37.83 -20.03
CA ALA A 177 -28.36 38.01 -18.99
C ALA A 177 -28.49 39.36 -18.29
N PRO A 178 -28.38 39.42 -16.94
CA PRO A 178 -28.00 40.64 -16.25
C PRO A 178 -26.54 40.59 -15.80
N GLU A 179 -25.85 41.70 -16.03
CA GLU A 179 -24.49 42.01 -15.62
C GLU A 179 -24.32 41.94 -14.10
N ALA A 180 -23.32 41.19 -13.63
CA ALA A 180 -22.91 41.17 -12.24
C ALA A 180 -21.95 42.34 -11.95
N ASN A 181 -22.36 43.18 -11.00
CA ASN A 181 -21.56 44.24 -10.41
C ASN A 181 -20.35 43.65 -9.67
N ILE A 182 -19.15 44.13 -10.00
CA ILE A 182 -17.89 43.75 -9.35
C ILE A 182 -17.74 44.58 -8.07
N GLU A 183 -17.83 43.94 -6.90
CA GLU A 183 -17.22 44.44 -5.67
C GLU A 183 -15.81 43.82 -5.51
N PRO A 184 -14.82 44.59 -5.02
CA PRO A 184 -13.44 44.13 -4.96
C PRO A 184 -13.23 43.03 -3.90
N PRO A 185 -12.35 42.05 -4.14
CA PRO A 185 -12.12 40.97 -3.19
C PRO A 185 -11.43 41.51 -1.93
N LYS A 186 -11.96 41.13 -0.77
CA LYS A 186 -11.18 41.13 0.47
C LYS A 186 -10.07 40.09 0.33
N GLU A 187 -8.85 40.49 0.71
CA GLU A 187 -7.66 39.64 0.75
C GLU A 187 -7.96 38.33 1.48
N VAL A 188 -8.09 37.25 0.70
CA VAL A 188 -8.02 35.88 1.20
C VAL A 188 -6.54 35.50 1.16
N ALA A 189 -6.03 35.03 2.29
CA ALA A 189 -4.69 34.49 2.41
C ALA A 189 -4.39 33.54 1.24
N THR A 190 -3.28 33.80 0.55
CA THR A 190 -2.77 32.97 -0.55
C THR A 190 -2.66 31.52 -0.10
N LYS A 191 -3.46 30.63 -0.70
CA LYS A 191 -3.23 29.18 -0.64
C LYS A 191 -1.79 28.92 -1.09
N LYS A 192 -0.99 28.21 -0.28
CA LYS A 192 0.31 27.68 -0.73
C LYS A 192 0.04 26.80 -1.95
N ASP A 193 0.74 27.07 -3.06
CA ASP A 193 0.66 26.22 -4.25
C ASP A 193 1.14 24.80 -3.87
N LYS A 194 0.30 23.79 -4.11
CA LYS A 194 0.72 22.39 -4.01
C LYS A 194 1.87 22.17 -5.00
N SER A 195 2.86 21.36 -4.60
CA SER A 195 3.92 20.92 -5.51
C SER A 195 3.30 20.36 -6.79
N GLN A 196 3.79 20.79 -7.95
CA GLN A 196 3.36 20.22 -9.24
C GLN A 196 3.80 18.76 -9.42
N TRP A 197 4.68 18.27 -8.55
CA TRP A 197 5.23 16.92 -8.58
C TRP A 197 4.41 15.98 -7.72
N SER A 198 4.05 14.83 -8.27
CA SER A 198 3.25 13.79 -7.63
C SER A 198 3.67 12.41 -8.12
N ALA A 199 3.10 11.33 -7.59
CA ALA A 199 3.32 9.99 -8.12
C ALA A 199 3.00 9.86 -9.61
N LYS A 200 2.01 10.62 -10.11
CA LYS A 200 1.60 10.65 -11.53
C LYS A 200 2.46 11.58 -12.39
N ASN A 201 3.16 12.54 -11.76
CA ASN A 201 4.07 13.47 -12.42
C ASN A 201 5.32 13.65 -11.55
N PRO A 202 6.24 12.67 -11.49
CA PRO A 202 7.38 12.72 -10.58
C PRO A 202 8.45 13.69 -11.07
N TYR A 203 9.27 14.18 -10.13
CA TYR A 203 10.48 14.93 -10.45
C TYR A 203 11.66 13.99 -10.67
N SER A 204 12.42 14.20 -11.74
CA SER A 204 13.59 13.38 -12.05
C SER A 204 14.84 13.92 -11.35
N SER A 205 15.15 13.36 -10.19
CA SER A 205 16.30 13.70 -9.33
C SER A 205 17.52 12.82 -9.62
N HIS A 206 18.62 13.04 -8.91
CA HIS A 206 19.80 12.17 -8.90
C HIS A 206 20.42 12.11 -7.50
N LEU A 207 21.19 11.05 -7.24
CA LEU A 207 21.91 10.90 -5.97
C LEU A 207 23.15 11.80 -5.93
N THR A 208 23.35 12.45 -4.80
CA THR A 208 24.60 13.17 -4.46
C THR A 208 25.49 12.38 -3.53
N GLU A 209 24.91 11.54 -2.67
CA GLU A 209 25.62 10.67 -1.74
C GLU A 209 24.88 9.33 -1.61
N ASN A 210 25.64 8.25 -1.45
CA ASN A 210 25.14 6.90 -1.21
C ASN A 210 26.27 6.09 -0.55
N TYR A 211 26.18 5.87 0.76
CA TYR A 211 27.21 5.13 1.51
C TYR A 211 26.60 4.26 2.61
N VAL A 212 27.30 3.19 2.96
CA VAL A 212 26.89 2.24 4.01
C VAL A 212 27.12 2.87 5.38
N LEU A 213 26.12 2.78 6.26
CA LEU A 213 26.16 3.26 7.64
C LEU A 213 26.63 2.20 8.64
N ASN A 214 26.60 0.92 8.25
CA ASN A 214 27.03 -0.17 9.11
C ASN A 214 28.55 -0.20 9.29
N GLY A 215 28.97 -0.69 10.46
CA GLY A 215 30.36 -1.03 10.72
C GLY A 215 30.79 -2.34 10.04
N ASP A 216 32.10 -2.56 10.03
CA ASP A 216 32.72 -3.73 9.41
C ASP A 216 32.17 -5.04 9.99
N GLY A 217 31.80 -5.99 9.11
CA GLY A 217 31.31 -7.31 9.52
C GLY A 217 29.84 -7.36 9.94
N SER A 218 29.09 -6.26 9.83
CA SER A 218 27.64 -6.27 9.98
C SER A 218 27.00 -7.26 9.00
N GLY A 219 25.97 -7.98 9.47
CA GLY A 219 25.12 -8.82 8.62
C GLY A 219 23.96 -8.04 7.99
N LYS A 220 23.91 -6.72 8.14
CA LYS A 220 22.96 -5.82 7.49
C LYS A 220 23.68 -4.89 6.53
N GLU A 221 22.90 -4.36 5.60
CA GLU A 221 23.31 -3.23 4.78
C GLU A 221 22.25 -2.15 4.90
N THR A 222 22.59 -1.07 5.59
CA THR A 222 21.80 0.13 5.77
C THR A 222 22.62 1.27 5.19
N ARG A 223 22.01 2.08 4.34
CA ARG A 223 22.69 3.16 3.62
C ARG A 223 22.11 4.52 3.95
N HIS A 224 22.98 5.52 3.99
CA HIS A 224 22.61 6.92 3.88
C HIS A 224 22.56 7.30 2.41
N ILE A 225 21.42 7.82 1.95
CA ILE A 225 21.20 8.15 0.54
C ILE A 225 20.69 9.58 0.45
N VAL A 226 21.30 10.39 -0.41
CA VAL A 226 20.98 11.82 -0.54
C VAL A 226 20.58 12.17 -1.96
N PHE A 227 19.40 12.76 -2.11
CA PHE A 227 18.86 13.24 -3.38
C PHE A 227 19.06 14.75 -3.54
N ASP A 228 19.39 15.18 -4.77
CA ASP A 228 19.39 16.59 -5.14
C ASP A 228 17.98 17.05 -5.54
N LEU A 229 17.46 18.07 -4.87
CA LEU A 229 16.18 18.69 -5.23
C LEU A 229 16.31 19.67 -6.40
N GLY A 230 17.52 20.10 -6.76
CA GLY A 230 17.79 20.94 -7.93
C GLY A 230 16.85 22.14 -8.04
N ASP A 231 16.23 22.30 -9.22
CA ASP A 231 15.26 23.34 -9.53
C ASP A 231 13.80 22.89 -9.39
N SER A 232 13.55 21.76 -8.71
CA SER A 232 12.20 21.19 -8.54
C SER A 232 11.23 22.16 -7.86
N GLY A 233 11.73 23.04 -6.99
CA GLY A 233 10.90 23.87 -6.11
C GLY A 233 10.12 23.06 -5.07
N MET A 234 10.47 21.78 -4.85
CA MET A 234 9.84 20.97 -3.81
C MET A 234 10.21 21.47 -2.42
N GLU A 235 9.20 21.73 -1.60
CA GLU A 235 9.32 21.98 -0.17
C GLU A 235 8.92 20.71 0.60
N TYR A 236 9.55 20.50 1.75
CA TYR A 236 9.19 19.45 2.70
C TYR A 236 9.43 19.94 4.12
N LYS A 237 8.97 19.22 5.12
CA LYS A 237 9.28 19.43 6.54
C LYS A 237 9.82 18.16 7.18
N ALA A 238 10.49 18.31 8.33
CA ALA A 238 10.93 17.17 9.11
C ALA A 238 9.70 16.32 9.50
N GLY A 239 9.72 15.03 9.14
CA GLY A 239 8.61 14.10 9.32
C GLY A 239 7.94 13.66 8.01
N ASP A 240 8.09 14.43 6.92
CA ASP A 240 7.59 14.03 5.61
C ASP A 240 8.31 12.79 5.06
N ALA A 241 7.71 12.15 4.06
CA ALA A 241 8.30 11.04 3.32
C ALA A 241 8.66 11.44 1.89
N LEU A 242 9.69 10.80 1.34
CA LEU A 242 10.03 10.86 -0.08
C LEU A 242 9.54 9.59 -0.77
N GLY A 243 8.69 9.76 -1.78
CA GLY A 243 8.33 8.68 -2.70
C GLY A 243 9.40 8.50 -3.76
N VAL A 244 9.87 7.25 -3.93
CA VAL A 244 10.84 6.85 -4.95
C VAL A 244 10.17 5.87 -5.90
N ILE A 245 10.24 6.14 -7.20
CA ILE A 245 9.75 5.25 -8.25
C ILE A 245 10.94 4.47 -8.82
N PRO A 246 11.07 3.17 -8.50
CA PRO A 246 12.19 2.37 -8.99
C PRO A 246 11.97 1.92 -10.43
N SER A 247 13.03 1.42 -11.07
CA SER A 247 12.90 0.63 -12.30
C SER A 247 13.23 -0.83 -12.02
N CYS A 248 12.52 -1.74 -12.68
CA CYS A 248 12.78 -3.16 -12.61
C CYS A 248 14.16 -3.51 -13.18
N PRO A 249 14.87 -4.51 -12.63
CA PRO A 249 16.20 -4.87 -13.11
C PRO A 249 16.13 -5.41 -14.56
N PRO A 250 16.88 -4.83 -15.52
CA PRO A 250 16.88 -5.26 -16.91
C PRO A 250 17.18 -6.75 -17.13
N GLU A 251 18.04 -7.35 -16.30
CA GLU A 251 18.30 -8.78 -16.37
C GLU A 251 17.11 -9.63 -15.94
N LEU A 252 16.31 -9.19 -14.95
CA LEU A 252 15.09 -9.88 -14.57
C LEU A 252 14.00 -9.71 -15.64
N VAL A 253 13.93 -8.54 -16.27
CA VAL A 253 13.07 -8.32 -17.46
C VAL A 253 13.47 -9.28 -18.56
N GLN A 254 14.77 -9.41 -18.87
CA GLN A 254 15.25 -10.32 -19.91
C GLN A 254 14.98 -11.79 -19.56
N GLU A 255 15.23 -12.22 -18.32
CA GLU A 255 14.91 -13.57 -17.85
C GLU A 255 13.41 -13.90 -18.03
N LEU A 256 12.54 -12.92 -17.76
CA LEU A 256 11.10 -13.07 -17.93
C LEU A 256 10.68 -13.14 -19.41
N LEU A 257 11.29 -12.33 -20.28
CA LEU A 257 11.06 -12.41 -21.73
C LEU A 257 11.53 -13.76 -22.30
N ASP A 258 12.70 -14.22 -21.88
CA ASP A 258 13.26 -15.52 -22.29
C ASP A 258 12.37 -16.67 -21.81
N ALA A 259 11.92 -16.65 -20.55
CA ALA A 259 11.04 -17.65 -19.97
C ALA A 259 9.64 -17.69 -20.63
N SER A 260 9.18 -16.55 -21.15
CA SER A 260 7.90 -16.44 -21.86
C SER A 260 8.03 -16.58 -23.39
N ASN A 261 9.25 -16.75 -23.91
CA ASN A 261 9.56 -16.81 -25.33
C ASN A 261 9.03 -15.59 -26.12
N LEU A 262 9.18 -14.40 -25.54
CA LEU A 262 8.86 -13.10 -26.13
C LEU A 262 10.14 -12.39 -26.59
N ASN A 263 10.03 -11.55 -27.61
CA ASN A 263 11.19 -10.85 -28.17
C ASN A 263 11.43 -9.45 -27.57
N GLY A 264 10.43 -8.90 -26.86
CA GLY A 264 10.55 -7.61 -26.17
C GLY A 264 9.90 -6.43 -26.90
N ASP A 265 9.61 -6.58 -28.20
CA ASP A 265 9.04 -5.53 -29.07
C ASP A 265 7.52 -5.64 -29.20
N GLU A 266 6.91 -6.69 -28.64
CA GLU A 266 5.46 -6.85 -28.67
C GLU A 266 4.75 -5.69 -27.96
N ILE A 267 3.63 -5.24 -28.52
CA ILE A 267 2.82 -4.18 -27.93
C ILE A 267 1.80 -4.79 -26.97
N VAL A 268 1.71 -4.19 -25.78
CA VAL A 268 0.72 -4.49 -24.76
C VAL A 268 -0.03 -3.23 -24.34
N GLU A 269 -1.31 -3.40 -24.04
CA GLU A 269 -2.13 -2.37 -23.41
C GLU A 269 -1.84 -2.35 -21.91
N THR A 270 -1.37 -1.20 -21.42
CA THR A 270 -1.13 -0.94 -20.00
C THR A 270 -2.14 0.08 -19.47
N HIS A 271 -2.13 0.32 -18.16
CA HIS A 271 -2.91 1.39 -17.53
C HIS A 271 -2.53 2.81 -18.02
N GLN A 272 -1.37 2.97 -18.67
CA GLN A 272 -0.92 4.24 -19.27
C GLN A 272 -0.97 4.23 -20.81
N GLY A 273 -1.72 3.29 -21.39
CA GLY A 273 -1.84 3.10 -22.83
C GLY A 273 -0.89 2.05 -23.41
N GLU A 274 -0.76 2.02 -24.74
CA GLU A 274 0.05 1.05 -25.46
C GLU A 274 1.54 1.27 -25.24
N LYS A 275 2.26 0.21 -24.84
CA LYS A 275 3.70 0.19 -24.60
C LYS A 275 4.32 -1.08 -25.18
N THR A 276 5.62 -1.08 -25.38
CA THR A 276 6.35 -2.34 -25.61
C THR A 276 6.32 -3.19 -24.34
N ILE A 277 6.31 -4.52 -24.46
CA ILE A 277 6.36 -5.42 -23.31
C ILE A 277 7.62 -5.17 -22.46
N THR A 278 8.74 -4.82 -23.08
CA THR A 278 9.97 -4.45 -22.36
C THR A 278 9.77 -3.22 -21.49
N GLU A 279 9.17 -2.15 -22.03
CA GLU A 279 8.88 -0.93 -21.28
C GLU A 279 7.86 -1.18 -20.16
N ALA A 280 6.81 -1.97 -20.46
CA ALA A 280 5.80 -2.39 -19.50
C ALA A 280 6.41 -3.11 -18.28
N LEU A 281 7.22 -4.14 -18.52
CA LEU A 281 7.87 -4.91 -17.45
C LEU A 281 8.95 -4.10 -16.72
N SER A 282 9.56 -3.12 -17.38
CA SER A 282 10.62 -2.29 -16.79
C SER A 282 10.08 -1.25 -15.80
N ASN A 283 8.96 -0.59 -16.13
CA ASN A 283 8.55 0.63 -15.43
C ASN A 283 7.07 0.68 -15.03
N HIS A 284 6.26 -0.31 -15.40
CA HIS A 284 4.80 -0.24 -15.20
C HIS A 284 4.23 -1.41 -14.38
N TYR A 285 4.96 -2.52 -14.25
CA TYR A 285 4.54 -3.69 -13.47
C TYR A 285 5.58 -4.11 -12.44
N GLU A 286 5.13 -4.63 -11.30
CA GLU A 286 5.98 -5.31 -10.35
C GLU A 286 6.33 -6.69 -10.89
N ILE A 287 7.60 -6.94 -11.25
CA ILE A 287 8.03 -8.26 -11.78
C ILE A 287 8.87 -9.08 -10.79
N HIS A 288 9.25 -8.48 -9.65
CA HIS A 288 10.11 -9.08 -8.63
C HIS A 288 9.37 -9.99 -7.65
N ARG A 289 8.03 -9.99 -7.72
CA ARG A 289 7.14 -10.79 -6.88
C ARG A 289 5.89 -11.15 -7.69
N VAL A 290 5.47 -12.41 -7.67
CA VAL A 290 4.26 -12.85 -8.39
C VAL A 290 2.99 -12.38 -7.68
N SER A 291 1.98 -11.98 -8.45
CA SER A 291 0.68 -11.56 -7.92
C SER A 291 -0.33 -12.71 -7.87
N LYS A 292 -1.14 -12.74 -6.80
CA LYS A 292 -2.28 -13.65 -6.59
C LYS A 292 -3.23 -13.63 -7.78
N LYS A 293 -3.56 -12.42 -8.26
CA LYS A 293 -4.42 -12.21 -9.42
C LYS A 293 -3.89 -12.88 -10.68
N TRP A 294 -2.58 -12.82 -10.92
CA TRP A 294 -1.98 -13.47 -12.08
C TRP A 294 -2.07 -15.00 -11.98
N ILE A 295 -1.82 -15.57 -10.81
CA ILE A 295 -1.95 -17.03 -10.56
C ILE A 295 -3.39 -17.49 -10.77
N LEU A 296 -4.37 -16.76 -10.23
CA LEU A 296 -5.79 -17.11 -10.39
C LEU A 296 -6.22 -17.07 -11.87
N ASN A 297 -5.69 -16.14 -12.67
CA ASN A 297 -5.95 -16.06 -14.11
C ASN A 297 -5.41 -17.25 -14.93
N LEU A 298 -4.65 -18.17 -14.31
CA LEU A 298 -4.18 -19.38 -14.98
C LEU A 298 -5.23 -20.50 -15.04
N GLU A 299 -6.38 -20.37 -14.38
CA GLU A 299 -7.42 -21.41 -14.28
C GLU A 299 -7.72 -22.06 -15.64
N GLU A 300 -8.11 -21.26 -16.62
CA GLU A 300 -8.52 -21.72 -17.96
C GLU A 300 -7.37 -22.38 -18.74
N ARG A 301 -6.12 -22.14 -18.34
CA ARG A 301 -4.92 -22.67 -18.99
C ARG A 301 -4.42 -23.96 -18.35
N VAL A 302 -4.63 -24.07 -17.05
CA VAL A 302 -4.11 -25.16 -16.22
C VAL A 302 -5.14 -26.28 -16.07
N THR A 303 -6.42 -25.93 -16.00
CA THR A 303 -7.50 -26.91 -15.85
C THR A 303 -7.87 -27.53 -17.20
N SER A 304 -8.00 -28.85 -17.23
CA SER A 304 -8.49 -29.60 -18.37
C SER A 304 -9.88 -30.14 -18.06
N GLU A 305 -10.85 -29.94 -18.96
CA GLU A 305 -12.19 -30.57 -18.83
C GLU A 305 -12.12 -32.11 -18.85
N LYS A 306 -11.01 -32.69 -19.34
CA LYS A 306 -10.81 -34.14 -19.43
C LYS A 306 -9.65 -34.57 -18.52
N PRO A 307 -9.85 -35.53 -17.60
CA PRO A 307 -8.76 -36.03 -16.78
C PRO A 307 -7.69 -36.66 -17.67
N LEU A 308 -6.42 -36.40 -17.35
CA LEU A 308 -5.29 -37.13 -17.92
C LEU A 308 -5.42 -38.61 -17.52
N GLU A 309 -5.44 -39.51 -18.51
CA GLU A 309 -5.54 -40.95 -18.28
C GLU A 309 -4.25 -41.61 -18.74
N ILE A 310 -3.55 -42.31 -17.84
CA ILE A 310 -2.38 -43.12 -18.17
C ILE A 310 -2.83 -44.58 -18.25
N LYS A 311 -2.69 -45.20 -19.43
CA LYS A 311 -2.97 -46.63 -19.62
C LYS A 311 -1.71 -47.39 -19.97
N ILE A 312 -1.57 -48.59 -19.42
CA ILE A 312 -0.58 -49.56 -19.89
C ILE A 312 -1.07 -50.10 -21.25
N SER A 313 -0.27 -49.92 -22.31
CA SER A 313 -0.61 -50.38 -23.66
C SER A 313 -0.17 -51.82 -23.94
N SER A 314 0.90 -52.29 -23.28
CA SER A 314 1.36 -53.69 -23.37
C SER A 314 2.26 -54.08 -22.20
N ARG A 315 2.37 -55.38 -21.94
CA ARG A 315 3.30 -55.99 -20.97
C ARG A 315 3.84 -57.30 -21.52
N LYS A 316 5.17 -57.46 -21.53
CA LYS A 316 5.84 -58.74 -21.80
C LYS A 316 6.70 -59.16 -20.62
N ARG A 317 6.53 -60.38 -20.11
CA ARG A 317 7.39 -60.98 -19.08
C ARG A 317 8.10 -62.19 -19.65
N VAL A 318 9.40 -62.28 -19.38
CA VAL A 318 10.26 -63.38 -19.84
C VAL A 318 10.98 -63.96 -18.62
N SER A 319 11.10 -65.28 -18.56
CA SER A 319 11.82 -65.99 -17.50
C SER A 319 13.31 -65.72 -17.59
N THR A 320 13.94 -65.34 -16.47
CA THR A 320 15.38 -65.09 -16.39
C THR A 320 16.22 -66.36 -16.35
N LYS A 321 15.60 -67.54 -16.24
CA LYS A 321 16.30 -68.84 -16.13
C LYS A 321 16.50 -69.53 -17.47
N ASP A 322 15.49 -69.45 -18.34
CA ASP A 322 15.41 -70.19 -19.61
C ASP A 322 14.96 -69.32 -20.79
N GLY A 323 14.60 -68.05 -20.56
CA GLY A 323 14.20 -67.12 -21.61
C GLY A 323 12.80 -67.36 -22.17
N GLU A 324 11.99 -68.21 -21.55
CA GLU A 324 10.62 -68.46 -21.99
C GLU A 324 9.70 -67.27 -21.70
N LEU A 325 8.81 -66.96 -22.63
CA LEU A 325 7.79 -65.92 -22.50
C LEU A 325 6.75 -66.37 -21.48
N ILE A 326 6.68 -65.69 -20.34
CA ILE A 326 5.75 -65.97 -19.24
C ILE A 326 4.42 -65.24 -19.45
N GLU A 327 4.47 -64.02 -19.99
CA GLU A 327 3.29 -63.17 -20.20
C GLU A 327 3.50 -62.30 -21.43
N ASP A 328 2.46 -62.14 -22.24
CA ASP A 328 2.41 -61.22 -23.37
C ASP A 328 0.98 -60.69 -23.47
N TRP A 329 0.76 -59.56 -22.80
CA TRP A 329 -0.51 -58.86 -22.71
C TRP A 329 -0.44 -57.57 -23.52
N THR A 330 -1.53 -57.23 -24.21
CA THR A 330 -1.72 -55.97 -24.95
C THR A 330 -3.11 -55.46 -24.65
N SER A 331 -3.24 -54.15 -24.45
CA SER A 331 -4.53 -53.54 -24.12
C SER A 331 -5.53 -53.68 -25.27
N SER A 332 -6.78 -53.92 -24.91
CA SER A 332 -7.95 -53.90 -25.78
C SER A 332 -8.65 -52.53 -25.84
N ASP A 333 -8.11 -51.52 -25.15
CA ASP A 333 -8.71 -50.19 -24.95
C ASP A 333 -10.07 -50.19 -24.21
N GLU A 334 -10.55 -51.35 -23.74
CA GLU A 334 -11.77 -51.47 -22.93
C GLU A 334 -11.53 -51.02 -21.47
N ALA A 335 -12.55 -50.41 -20.85
CA ALA A 335 -12.48 -49.95 -19.47
C ALA A 335 -12.29 -51.12 -18.50
N GLY A 336 -11.20 -51.11 -17.73
CA GLY A 336 -10.85 -52.17 -16.78
C GLY A 336 -9.96 -53.28 -17.34
N ASP A 337 -9.51 -53.19 -18.60
CA ASP A 337 -8.52 -54.10 -19.14
C ASP A 337 -7.12 -53.74 -18.64
N SER A 338 -6.55 -54.61 -17.82
CA SER A 338 -5.23 -54.44 -17.22
C SER A 338 -4.53 -55.80 -17.11
N PRO A 339 -3.20 -55.86 -17.26
CA PRO A 339 -2.47 -57.12 -17.17
C PRO A 339 -2.56 -57.72 -15.78
N ASP A 340 -2.44 -59.05 -15.68
CA ASP A 340 -2.65 -59.77 -14.42
C ASP A 340 -1.68 -59.29 -13.32
N GLY A 341 -2.22 -59.09 -12.11
CA GLY A 341 -1.49 -58.52 -10.98
C GLY A 341 -1.06 -57.05 -11.13
N TYR A 342 -1.50 -56.32 -12.16
CA TYR A 342 -1.37 -54.86 -12.20
C TYR A 342 -2.31 -54.22 -11.17
N GLN A 343 -1.76 -53.36 -10.32
CA GLN A 343 -2.51 -52.44 -9.48
C GLN A 343 -2.07 -51.04 -9.83
N GLU A 344 -3.02 -50.18 -10.17
CA GLU A 344 -2.76 -48.75 -10.35
C GLU A 344 -2.38 -48.15 -8.99
N ILE A 345 -1.20 -47.52 -8.91
CA ILE A 345 -0.71 -46.87 -7.70
C ILE A 345 -0.74 -45.36 -7.95
N GLY A 346 -1.90 -44.74 -7.73
CA GLY A 346 -2.11 -43.30 -7.86
C GLY A 346 -2.77 -42.87 -9.17
N VAL A 347 -3.23 -41.62 -9.21
CA VAL A 347 -3.87 -41.00 -10.39
C VAL A 347 -2.84 -40.14 -11.11
N ALA A 348 -2.91 -40.08 -12.44
CA ALA A 348 -2.13 -39.11 -13.21
C ALA A 348 -2.60 -37.69 -12.87
N LEU A 349 -1.74 -36.90 -12.24
CA LEU A 349 -2.03 -35.52 -11.89
C LEU A 349 -1.18 -34.59 -12.76
N ASN A 350 -1.79 -33.52 -13.28
CA ASN A 350 -1.03 -32.40 -13.82
C ASN A 350 -0.41 -31.64 -12.62
N PRO A 351 0.92 -31.59 -12.47
CA PRO A 351 1.55 -30.92 -11.33
C PRO A 351 1.17 -29.43 -11.25
N ALA A 352 1.03 -28.78 -12.40
CA ALA A 352 0.60 -27.37 -12.46
C ALA A 352 -0.85 -27.20 -12.02
N GLU A 353 -1.74 -28.14 -12.36
CA GLU A 353 -3.14 -28.12 -11.87
C GLU A 353 -3.20 -28.39 -10.37
N THR A 354 -2.38 -29.31 -9.88
CA THR A 354 -2.30 -29.61 -8.45
C THR A 354 -1.82 -28.38 -7.68
N LEU A 355 -0.76 -27.73 -8.15
CA LEU A 355 -0.23 -26.51 -7.56
C LEU A 355 -1.26 -25.37 -7.63
N TRP A 356 -1.84 -25.12 -8.81
CA TRP A 356 -2.84 -24.06 -8.97
C TRP A 356 -4.05 -24.27 -8.05
N ARG A 357 -4.57 -25.49 -7.94
CA ARG A 357 -5.68 -25.82 -7.02
C ARG A 357 -5.32 -25.51 -5.57
N ASP A 358 -4.15 -25.97 -5.11
CA ASP A 358 -3.66 -25.71 -3.76
C ASP A 358 -3.56 -24.20 -3.49
N LEU A 359 -2.90 -23.46 -4.37
CA LEU A 359 -2.79 -22.00 -4.24
C LEU A 359 -4.15 -21.30 -4.27
N SER A 360 -5.09 -21.76 -5.11
CA SER A 360 -6.41 -21.14 -5.24
C SER A 360 -7.34 -21.41 -4.06
N GLU A 361 -7.17 -22.56 -3.39
CA GLU A 361 -8.03 -23.01 -2.29
C GLU A 361 -7.43 -22.73 -0.90
N ASN A 362 -6.11 -22.48 -0.83
CA ASN A 362 -5.37 -22.26 0.41
C ASN A 362 -4.63 -20.91 0.43
N SER A 363 -5.15 -19.97 1.21
CA SER A 363 -4.59 -18.62 1.34
C SER A 363 -3.17 -18.58 1.92
N GLU A 364 -2.85 -19.46 2.87
CA GLU A 364 -1.51 -19.53 3.47
C GLU A 364 -0.48 -20.00 2.43
N SER A 365 -0.84 -21.01 1.62
CA SER A 365 0.01 -21.48 0.53
C SER A 365 0.18 -20.44 -0.58
N MET A 366 -0.87 -19.68 -0.91
CA MET A 366 -0.78 -18.54 -1.82
C MET A 366 0.19 -17.48 -1.29
N GLU A 367 0.04 -17.07 -0.03
CA GLU A 367 0.89 -16.06 0.59
C GLU A 367 2.36 -16.50 0.57
N ASP A 368 2.65 -17.71 1.04
CA ASP A 368 4.00 -18.29 1.01
C ASP A 368 4.59 -18.32 -0.40
N TYR A 369 3.78 -18.68 -1.40
CA TYR A 369 4.18 -18.72 -2.81
C TYR A 369 4.53 -17.32 -3.33
N GLN A 370 3.71 -16.32 -3.03
CA GLN A 370 3.97 -14.92 -3.43
C GLN A 370 5.24 -14.37 -2.77
N TRP A 371 5.49 -14.68 -1.50
CA TRP A 371 6.69 -14.19 -0.79
C TRP A 371 8.00 -14.84 -1.27
N SER A 372 7.91 -16.04 -1.85
CA SER A 372 9.07 -16.83 -2.27
C SER A 372 9.45 -16.66 -3.74
N ARG A 373 8.50 -16.30 -4.61
CA ARG A 373 8.65 -16.45 -6.06
C ARG A 373 8.37 -15.17 -6.85
N ASP A 374 9.09 -15.04 -7.96
CA ASP A 374 8.77 -14.07 -9.02
C ASP A 374 8.09 -14.74 -10.22
N TYR A 375 7.82 -13.96 -11.26
CA TYR A 375 7.18 -14.47 -12.48
C TYR A 375 8.06 -15.43 -13.28
N VAL A 376 9.39 -15.37 -13.14
CA VAL A 376 10.28 -16.34 -13.80
C VAL A 376 10.13 -17.70 -13.14
N ASP A 377 10.11 -17.75 -11.80
CA ASP A 377 9.87 -19.00 -11.07
C ASP A 377 8.46 -19.54 -11.35
N ALA A 378 7.44 -18.68 -11.37
CA ALA A 378 6.09 -19.08 -11.70
C ALA A 378 5.99 -19.64 -13.13
N LEU A 379 6.64 -19.02 -14.11
CA LEU A 379 6.72 -19.56 -15.46
C LEU A 379 7.52 -20.87 -15.53
N GLN A 380 8.37 -21.20 -14.57
CA GLN A 380 8.99 -22.53 -14.51
C GLN A 380 8.01 -23.56 -13.92
N ASP A 381 7.30 -23.21 -12.84
CA ASP A 381 6.30 -24.07 -12.19
C ASP A 381 5.10 -24.36 -13.13
N PHE A 382 4.70 -23.37 -13.94
CA PHE A 382 3.59 -23.45 -14.90
C PHE A 382 4.05 -23.61 -16.37
N GLY A 383 5.34 -23.80 -16.65
CA GLY A 383 5.99 -23.53 -17.96
C GLY A 383 5.60 -24.35 -19.18
N HIS A 384 4.64 -25.25 -19.06
CA HIS A 384 3.99 -25.87 -20.22
C HIS A 384 2.96 -24.92 -20.88
N LEU A 385 2.63 -23.81 -20.22
CA LEU A 385 1.67 -22.82 -20.70
C LEU A 385 2.36 -21.77 -21.58
N GLY A 386 1.89 -21.62 -22.81
CA GLY A 386 2.30 -20.51 -23.68
C GLY A 386 1.51 -19.23 -23.39
N PHE A 387 2.18 -18.08 -23.51
CA PHE A 387 1.58 -16.76 -23.34
C PHE A 387 1.79 -15.90 -24.59
N THR A 388 0.77 -15.13 -24.97
CA THR A 388 1.00 -13.89 -25.73
C THR A 388 1.48 -12.80 -24.79
N ALA A 389 2.12 -11.75 -25.30
CA ALA A 389 2.60 -10.63 -24.48
C ALA A 389 1.49 -10.01 -23.62
N GLN A 390 0.28 -9.80 -24.18
CA GLN A 390 -0.84 -9.28 -23.41
C GLN A 390 -1.28 -10.23 -22.29
N GLN A 391 -1.33 -11.53 -22.58
CA GLN A 391 -1.72 -12.53 -21.59
C GLN A 391 -0.70 -12.63 -20.44
N LEU A 392 0.58 -12.39 -20.71
CA LEU A 392 1.61 -12.36 -19.68
C LEU A 392 1.36 -11.22 -18.68
N VAL A 393 1.10 -10.01 -19.15
CA VAL A 393 0.91 -8.84 -18.26
C VAL A 393 -0.46 -8.79 -17.59
N ASN A 394 -1.43 -9.55 -18.10
CA ASN A 394 -2.77 -9.58 -17.54
C ASN A 394 -2.78 -10.15 -16.11
N GLY A 395 -3.14 -9.32 -15.15
CA GLY A 395 -3.19 -9.69 -13.73
C GLY A 395 -1.90 -9.42 -12.96
N MET A 396 -0.84 -8.94 -13.61
CA MET A 396 0.33 -8.41 -12.91
C MET A 396 -0.01 -7.16 -12.10
N ASP A 397 0.63 -6.99 -10.95
CA ASP A 397 0.46 -5.81 -10.12
C ASP A 397 1.16 -4.60 -10.74
N ARG A 398 0.50 -3.42 -10.67
CA ARG A 398 1.10 -2.16 -11.14
C ARG A 398 2.31 -1.83 -10.29
N LEU A 399 3.35 -1.28 -10.91
CA LEU A 399 4.52 -0.80 -10.18
C LEU A 399 4.13 0.32 -9.20
N LYS A 400 4.38 0.10 -7.92
CA LYS A 400 4.09 1.08 -6.86
C LYS A 400 5.35 1.85 -6.45
N PRO A 401 5.25 3.17 -6.20
CA PRO A 401 6.32 3.91 -5.55
C PRO A 401 6.61 3.39 -4.15
N ARG A 402 7.85 3.55 -3.67
CA ARG A 402 8.23 3.26 -2.29
C ARG A 402 8.44 4.55 -1.51
N LEU A 403 7.71 4.71 -0.42
CA LEU A 403 7.87 5.82 0.52
C LEU A 403 8.99 5.53 1.51
N TYR A 404 9.78 6.55 1.82
CA TYR A 404 10.84 6.53 2.84
C TYR A 404 10.73 7.76 3.71
N SER A 405 10.71 7.59 5.04
CA SER A 405 10.75 8.71 5.99
C SER A 405 12.03 9.53 5.79
N ILE A 406 11.88 10.85 5.67
CA ILE A 406 13.01 11.74 5.41
C ILE A 406 13.90 11.87 6.66
N ALA A 407 15.21 11.76 6.46
CA ALA A 407 16.25 11.78 7.49
C ALA A 407 17.02 13.11 7.60
N SER A 408 16.52 14.18 6.98
CA SER A 408 17.09 15.53 7.05
C SER A 408 16.02 16.59 7.36
N SER A 409 16.45 17.70 7.97
CA SER A 409 15.69 18.95 7.96
C SER A 409 15.99 19.74 6.68
N PRO A 410 14.97 20.33 6.01
CA PRO A 410 15.18 21.16 4.82
C PRO A 410 16.01 22.42 5.11
N ASP A 411 15.92 22.95 6.34
CA ASP A 411 16.65 24.15 6.76
C ASP A 411 18.12 23.82 7.06
N PHE A 412 18.40 22.58 7.47
CA PHE A 412 19.74 22.08 7.73
C PHE A 412 20.45 21.65 6.44
N GLU A 413 19.72 20.99 5.54
CA GLU A 413 20.21 20.46 4.26
C GLU A 413 19.48 21.12 3.07
N PRO A 414 19.70 22.43 2.83
CA PRO A 414 18.96 23.16 1.80
C PRO A 414 19.20 22.57 0.41
N GLY A 415 18.11 22.31 -0.30
CA GLY A 415 18.13 21.74 -1.65
C GLY A 415 18.43 20.24 -1.71
N LYS A 416 18.47 19.54 -0.57
CA LYS A 416 18.70 18.09 -0.51
C LYS A 416 17.65 17.38 0.34
N VAL A 417 17.51 16.08 0.10
CA VAL A 417 16.71 15.16 0.93
C VAL A 417 17.54 13.93 1.24
N HIS A 418 17.64 13.59 2.53
CA HIS A 418 18.43 12.47 3.01
C HIS A 418 17.48 11.34 3.42
N LEU A 419 17.85 10.09 3.14
CA LEU A 419 17.13 8.89 3.55
C LEU A 419 18.06 7.95 4.33
N THR A 420 17.48 7.18 5.26
CA THR A 420 18.16 6.04 5.91
C THR A 420 17.49 4.75 5.46
N VAL A 421 18.15 3.99 4.59
CA VAL A 421 17.50 2.88 3.87
C VAL A 421 18.17 1.56 4.21
N GLY A 422 17.41 0.63 4.80
CA GLY A 422 17.82 -0.76 4.96
C GLY A 422 17.65 -1.51 3.64
N ILE A 423 18.74 -2.07 3.12
CA ILE A 423 18.74 -2.79 1.84
C ILE A 423 18.24 -4.21 2.05
N VAL A 424 17.14 -4.54 1.38
CA VAL A 424 16.54 -5.87 1.45
C VAL A 424 17.33 -6.80 0.54
N ARG A 425 17.98 -7.81 1.12
CA ARG A 425 18.67 -8.88 0.43
C ARG A 425 18.24 -10.23 1.00
N TYR A 426 17.94 -11.18 0.14
CA TYR A 426 17.52 -12.52 0.52
C TYR A 426 17.90 -13.52 -0.56
N ASN A 427 18.04 -14.79 -0.17
CA ASN A 427 18.24 -15.88 -1.12
C ASN A 427 17.02 -16.79 -1.05
N HIS A 428 16.43 -17.08 -2.20
CA HIS A 428 15.30 -17.99 -2.29
C HIS A 428 15.29 -18.68 -3.66
N HIS A 429 14.93 -19.97 -3.68
CA HIS A 429 15.03 -20.82 -4.88
C HIS A 429 16.40 -20.73 -5.58
N ASP A 430 17.48 -20.78 -4.80
CA ASP A 430 18.87 -20.70 -5.27
C ASP A 430 19.21 -19.43 -6.08
N ARG A 431 18.37 -18.38 -5.98
CA ARG A 431 18.58 -17.07 -6.59
C ARG A 431 18.77 -16.02 -5.50
N ASP A 432 19.82 -15.23 -5.66
CA ASP A 432 20.01 -14.02 -4.86
C ASP A 432 19.02 -12.94 -5.33
N ARG A 433 18.26 -12.40 -4.39
CA ARG A 433 17.19 -11.45 -4.64
C ARG A 433 17.39 -10.20 -3.79
N THR A 434 16.84 -9.10 -4.28
CA THR A 434 16.83 -7.83 -3.56
C THR A 434 15.46 -7.17 -3.68
N GLY A 435 15.05 -6.43 -2.66
CA GLY A 435 13.80 -5.68 -2.71
C GLY A 435 13.89 -4.59 -3.78
N LEU A 436 12.88 -4.47 -4.65
CA LEU A 436 12.93 -3.68 -5.88
C LEU A 436 13.51 -2.26 -5.69
N ALA A 437 12.89 -1.45 -4.83
CA ALA A 437 13.33 -0.07 -4.60
C ALA A 437 14.71 0.00 -3.93
N THR A 438 14.94 -0.82 -2.92
CA THR A 438 16.20 -0.79 -2.16
C THR A 438 17.40 -1.27 -2.99
N GLY A 439 17.24 -2.35 -3.76
CA GLY A 439 18.26 -2.83 -4.69
C GLY A 439 18.48 -1.88 -5.86
N TYR A 440 17.42 -1.26 -6.39
CA TYR A 440 17.54 -0.19 -7.38
C TYR A 440 18.41 0.97 -6.88
N LEU A 441 18.14 1.46 -5.66
CA LEU A 441 18.93 2.53 -5.04
C LEU A 441 20.36 2.10 -4.69
N ALA A 442 20.56 0.89 -4.20
CA ALA A 442 21.86 0.40 -3.75
C ALA A 442 22.81 0.03 -4.90
N ASP A 443 22.28 -0.64 -5.92
CA ASP A 443 23.08 -1.36 -6.91
C ASP A 443 22.98 -0.77 -8.33
N ARG A 444 21.96 0.06 -8.61
CA ARG A 444 21.71 0.64 -9.95
C ARG A 444 21.85 2.15 -10.01
N CYS A 445 21.60 2.83 -8.90
CA CYS A 445 21.71 4.27 -8.81
C CYS A 445 23.13 4.68 -8.42
N SER A 446 23.85 5.32 -9.35
CA SER A 446 25.21 5.77 -9.10
C SER A 446 25.28 7.29 -8.97
N VAL A 447 25.93 7.75 -7.90
CA VAL A 447 26.30 9.15 -7.69
C VAL A 447 27.17 9.67 -8.85
N TYR A 448 28.06 8.83 -9.39
CA TYR A 448 29.03 9.24 -10.42
C TYR A 448 28.38 9.50 -11.79
N TYR A 449 27.37 8.71 -12.14
CA TYR A 449 26.72 8.81 -13.45
C TYR A 449 25.46 9.68 -13.42
N LYS A 450 25.11 10.25 -12.26
CA LYS A 450 23.87 11.02 -12.03
C LYS A 450 22.65 10.29 -12.61
N SER A 451 22.50 9.02 -12.24
CA SER A 451 21.32 8.24 -12.62
C SER A 451 20.07 9.06 -12.29
N LYS A 452 19.18 9.21 -13.27
CA LYS A 452 17.90 9.89 -13.08
C LYS A 452 16.95 8.97 -12.33
N ILE A 453 16.40 9.48 -11.24
CA ILE A 453 15.51 8.74 -10.34
C ILE A 453 14.28 9.59 -10.11
N ASP A 454 13.13 9.02 -10.39
CA ASP A 454 11.87 9.71 -10.26
C ASP A 454 11.41 9.70 -8.80
N VAL A 455 11.20 10.89 -8.25
CA VAL A 455 10.83 11.13 -6.86
C VAL A 455 9.71 12.14 -6.72
N PHE A 456 8.98 12.08 -5.60
CA PHE A 456 7.99 13.09 -5.22
C PHE A 456 7.89 13.18 -3.70
N MET A 457 7.44 14.33 -3.19
CA MET A 457 7.17 14.49 -1.76
C MET A 457 5.82 13.87 -1.40
N SER A 458 5.77 13.14 -0.28
CA SER A 458 4.54 12.71 0.37
C SER A 458 4.51 13.40 1.75
N PRO A 459 3.88 14.59 1.83
CA PRO A 459 3.82 15.35 3.07
C PRO A 459 2.98 14.62 4.12
N THR A 460 3.46 14.58 5.37
CA THR A 460 2.63 14.12 6.49
C THR A 460 1.91 15.30 7.13
N ARG A 461 0.70 15.11 7.67
CA ARG A 461 0.06 16.13 8.53
C ARG A 461 0.17 15.84 10.02
N SER A 462 0.52 14.62 10.39
CA SER A 462 0.48 14.15 11.77
C SER A 462 1.84 13.94 12.38
N PHE A 463 2.78 13.34 11.65
CA PHE A 463 4.09 12.98 12.20
C PHE A 463 5.07 14.16 12.11
N VAL A 464 4.77 15.23 12.84
CA VAL A 464 5.54 16.49 12.82
C VAL A 464 5.98 16.91 14.21
N LEU A 465 7.00 17.77 14.26
CA LEU A 465 7.42 18.45 15.48
C LEU A 465 6.31 19.33 16.06
N PRO A 466 6.29 19.53 17.40
CA PRO A 466 5.36 20.48 18.02
C PRO A 466 5.66 21.90 17.56
N GLU A 467 4.61 22.70 17.33
CA GLU A 467 4.78 24.13 17.02
C GLU A 467 5.46 24.90 18.17
N ASP A 468 5.21 24.48 19.41
CA ASP A 468 5.86 25.00 20.60
C ASP A 468 7.17 24.24 20.87
N GLY A 469 8.29 24.88 20.50
CA GLY A 469 9.65 24.38 20.70
C GLY A 469 10.07 24.14 22.16
N SER A 470 9.27 24.59 23.15
CA SER A 470 9.50 24.29 24.57
C SER A 470 9.00 22.92 25.00
N LYS A 471 8.24 22.22 24.15
CA LYS A 471 7.71 20.89 24.45
C LYS A 471 8.81 19.84 24.38
N ASP A 472 8.84 18.98 25.39
CA ASP A 472 9.72 17.81 25.44
C ASP A 472 9.30 16.78 24.38
N CYS A 473 10.26 16.07 23.80
CA CYS A 473 10.05 15.04 22.79
C CYS A 473 10.72 13.72 23.19
N ILE A 474 9.93 12.65 23.30
CA ILE A 474 10.41 11.28 23.42
C ILE A 474 10.27 10.61 22.05
N MET A 475 11.36 10.09 21.52
CA MET A 475 11.47 9.52 20.18
C MET A 475 11.93 8.07 20.30
N VAL A 476 11.16 7.13 19.74
CA VAL A 476 11.47 5.69 19.76
C VAL A 476 11.62 5.19 18.33
N GLY A 477 12.86 4.96 17.90
CA GLY A 477 13.18 4.67 16.50
C GLY A 477 14.30 3.66 16.33
N PRO A 478 14.08 2.36 16.60
CA PRO A 478 15.07 1.34 16.35
C PRO A 478 15.31 1.11 14.84
N GLY A 479 16.54 0.75 14.49
CA GLY A 479 16.94 0.49 13.10
C GLY A 479 16.80 1.72 12.21
N THR A 480 16.17 1.56 11.04
CA THR A 480 15.92 2.68 10.11
C THR A 480 14.88 3.68 10.62
N GLY A 481 14.14 3.35 11.69
CA GLY A 481 13.21 4.27 12.36
C GLY A 481 13.89 5.50 12.99
N ILE A 482 15.22 5.54 13.03
CA ILE A 482 15.99 6.74 13.41
C ILE A 482 15.87 7.88 12.39
N ALA A 483 15.46 7.59 11.15
CA ALA A 483 15.42 8.55 10.05
C ALA A 483 14.70 9.86 10.42
N PRO A 484 13.40 9.88 10.74
CA PRO A 484 12.72 11.14 11.04
C PRO A 484 13.26 11.80 12.30
N PHE A 485 13.80 11.05 13.26
CA PHE A 485 14.35 11.62 14.49
C PHE A 485 15.67 12.33 14.28
N ARG A 486 16.48 11.90 13.30
CA ARG A 486 17.62 12.68 12.83
C ARG A 486 17.16 14.02 12.26
N ALA A 487 16.12 14.03 11.41
CA ALA A 487 15.55 15.26 10.86
C ALA A 487 14.98 16.18 11.96
N PHE A 488 14.31 15.61 12.96
CA PHE A 488 13.76 16.33 14.09
C PHE A 488 14.86 17.00 14.91
N LEU A 489 15.90 16.27 15.28
CA LEU A 489 17.03 16.82 16.04
C LEU A 489 17.77 17.92 15.27
N GLN A 490 17.94 17.77 13.96
CA GLN A 490 18.48 18.83 13.11
C GLN A 490 17.61 20.10 13.16
N GLN A 491 16.29 19.97 13.01
CA GLN A 491 15.39 21.12 13.02
C GLN A 491 15.34 21.79 14.40
N ARG A 492 15.26 21.01 15.48
CA ARG A 492 15.19 21.53 16.86
C ARG A 492 16.46 22.26 17.27
N ASP A 493 17.62 21.74 16.86
CA ASP A 493 18.91 22.40 17.02
C ASP A 493 18.96 23.75 16.29
N LEU A 494 18.51 23.78 15.03
CA LEU A 494 18.45 25.02 14.24
C LEU A 494 17.48 26.06 14.81
N ASN A 495 16.32 25.62 15.27
CA ASN A 495 15.31 26.49 15.87
C ASN A 495 15.74 27.04 17.24
N GLY A 496 16.68 26.38 17.92
CA GLY A 496 17.04 26.68 19.30
C GLY A 496 15.95 26.27 20.30
N ASP A 497 15.24 25.19 19.99
CA ASP A 497 14.16 24.66 20.83
C ASP A 497 14.68 24.30 22.23
N THR A 498 13.92 24.65 23.26
CA THR A 498 14.34 24.47 24.67
C THR A 498 13.75 23.23 25.33
N GLY A 499 12.76 22.60 24.69
CA GLY A 499 12.18 21.34 25.18
C GLY A 499 13.17 20.20 25.06
N ARG A 500 13.18 19.32 26.05
CA ARG A 500 14.15 18.22 26.17
C ARG A 500 13.92 17.16 25.10
N ASN A 501 14.99 16.51 24.65
CA ASN A 501 14.93 15.45 23.65
C ASN A 501 15.44 14.13 24.23
N TRP A 502 14.66 13.07 24.06
CA TRP A 502 15.05 11.72 24.45
C TRP A 502 14.88 10.77 23.27
N LEU A 503 16.00 10.17 22.83
CA LEU A 503 15.99 9.14 21.79
C LEU A 503 16.18 7.75 22.42
N PHE A 504 15.27 6.84 22.12
CA PHE A 504 15.46 5.40 22.28
C PHE A 504 15.80 4.81 20.92
N PHE A 505 17.05 4.37 20.78
CA PHE A 505 17.55 3.70 19.59
C PHE A 505 17.89 2.24 19.90
N GLY A 506 17.76 1.36 18.92
CA GLY A 506 18.21 -0.01 19.07
C GLY A 506 18.40 -0.73 17.76
N ASP A 507 19.35 -1.65 17.73
CA ASP A 507 19.64 -2.52 16.59
C ASP A 507 20.37 -3.80 17.05
N TRP A 508 21.12 -4.49 16.19
CA TRP A 508 21.82 -5.73 16.51
C TRP A 508 22.99 -5.49 17.47
N THR A 509 23.95 -4.66 17.09
CA THR A 509 25.17 -4.41 17.87
C THR A 509 25.62 -2.96 17.74
N GLU A 510 26.34 -2.47 18.75
CA GLU A 510 26.92 -1.13 18.71
C GLU A 510 27.98 -0.98 17.61
N GLU A 511 28.82 -1.99 17.40
CA GLU A 511 29.90 -1.95 16.42
C GLU A 511 29.37 -1.97 14.98
N GLY A 512 28.30 -2.74 14.72
CA GLY A 512 27.75 -2.92 13.37
C GLY A 512 26.65 -1.92 12.99
N GLU A 513 25.82 -1.47 13.93
CA GLU A 513 24.55 -0.82 13.60
C GLU A 513 24.28 0.48 14.39
N TYR A 514 25.28 1.07 15.06
CA TYR A 514 25.09 2.37 15.69
C TYR A 514 25.14 3.51 14.66
N TYR A 515 24.04 3.68 13.92
CA TYR A 515 23.91 4.69 12.88
C TYR A 515 24.10 6.11 13.42
N TYR A 516 24.81 6.94 12.66
CA TYR A 516 25.03 8.36 12.97
C TYR A 516 25.67 8.60 14.36
N LYS A 517 26.47 7.66 14.86
CA LYS A 517 27.06 7.69 16.21
C LYS A 517 27.70 9.05 16.55
N GLU A 518 28.56 9.57 15.68
CA GLU A 518 29.27 10.83 15.91
C GLU A 518 28.31 12.03 16.00
N GLU A 519 27.25 12.04 15.18
CA GLU A 519 26.23 13.09 15.18
C GLU A 519 25.39 13.05 16.47
N MET A 520 24.99 11.85 16.89
CA MET A 520 24.21 11.65 18.13
C MET A 520 25.02 12.00 19.38
N GLU A 521 26.30 11.62 19.45
CA GLU A 521 27.16 11.99 20.57
C GLU A 521 27.44 13.51 20.60
N SER A 522 27.61 14.15 19.43
CA SER A 522 27.72 15.61 19.34
C SER A 522 26.48 16.34 19.88
N TRP A 523 25.27 15.87 19.54
CA TRP A 523 24.04 16.45 20.10
C TRP A 523 23.91 16.24 21.61
N LYS A 524 24.36 15.11 22.15
CA LYS A 524 24.41 14.89 23.61
C LYS A 524 25.37 15.84 24.30
N GLU A 525 26.58 16.00 23.75
CA GLU A 525 27.60 16.91 24.32
C GLU A 525 27.15 18.37 24.29
N ARG A 526 26.42 18.78 23.24
CA ARG A 526 25.85 20.13 23.11
C ARG A 526 24.55 20.35 23.90
N GLY A 527 24.00 19.30 24.52
CA GLY A 527 22.74 19.36 25.26
C GLY A 527 21.50 19.51 24.38
N ILE A 528 21.60 19.18 23.09
CA ILE A 528 20.43 19.08 22.19
C ILE A 528 19.71 17.75 22.42
N LEU A 529 20.45 16.67 22.69
CA LEU A 529 19.90 15.36 23.03
C LEU A 529 20.14 15.07 24.52
N ASP A 530 19.14 15.35 25.36
CA ASP A 530 19.23 15.18 26.82
C ASP A 530 19.46 13.73 27.23
N LYS A 531 18.79 12.79 26.55
CA LYS A 531 18.91 11.36 26.83
C LYS A 531 18.97 10.54 25.55
N HIS A 532 19.83 9.52 25.56
CA HIS A 532 19.98 8.58 24.47
C HIS A 532 20.15 7.17 25.03
N ASP A 533 19.07 6.38 24.98
CA ASP A 533 19.04 5.01 25.46
C ASP A 533 19.24 4.04 24.29
N LEU A 534 20.23 3.16 24.41
CA LEU A 534 20.71 2.28 23.33
C LEU A 534 20.40 0.81 23.66
N ALA A 535 19.59 0.16 22.82
CA ALA A 535 19.21 -1.24 22.95
C ALA A 535 19.90 -2.13 21.91
N TRP A 536 20.74 -3.06 22.37
CA TRP A 536 21.48 -3.98 21.49
C TRP A 536 20.96 -5.41 21.62
N SER A 537 20.32 -5.91 20.57
CA SER A 537 19.66 -7.22 20.57
C SER A 537 20.60 -8.41 20.41
N ARG A 538 21.85 -8.20 19.96
CA ARG A 538 22.84 -9.26 19.66
C ARG A 538 24.23 -9.06 20.29
N GLN A 539 24.45 -7.99 21.07
CA GLN A 539 25.76 -7.70 21.68
C GLN A 539 26.05 -8.53 22.94
N GLY A 540 25.01 -8.96 23.66
CA GLY A 540 25.11 -9.74 24.90
C GLY A 540 24.45 -11.11 24.82
N SER A 541 24.45 -11.83 25.95
CA SER A 541 23.74 -13.12 26.08
C SER A 541 22.22 -12.99 26.10
N GLU A 542 21.70 -11.82 26.46
CA GLU A 542 20.28 -11.51 26.51
C GLU A 542 19.93 -10.46 25.46
N LYS A 543 18.76 -10.60 24.84
CA LYS A 543 18.27 -9.63 23.86
C LYS A 543 17.70 -8.41 24.58
N VAL A 544 18.28 -7.25 24.32
CA VAL A 544 17.78 -5.97 24.82
C VAL A 544 17.06 -5.23 23.69
N TYR A 545 15.81 -4.86 23.93
CA TYR A 545 15.00 -4.06 23.00
C TYR A 545 14.56 -2.74 23.66
N VAL A 546 14.09 -1.79 22.84
CA VAL A 546 13.74 -0.44 23.28
C VAL A 546 12.66 -0.43 24.37
N GLN A 547 11.66 -1.31 24.29
CA GLN A 547 10.61 -1.46 25.30
C GLN A 547 11.15 -1.89 26.68
N HIS A 548 12.24 -2.67 26.72
CA HIS A 548 12.88 -3.03 27.99
C HIS A 548 13.51 -1.78 28.65
N LEU A 549 14.13 -0.91 27.85
CA LEU A 549 14.71 0.34 28.32
C LEU A 549 13.63 1.36 28.70
N MET A 550 12.52 1.41 27.96
CA MET A 550 11.36 2.23 28.32
C MET A 550 10.81 1.82 29.69
N LYS A 551 10.57 0.52 29.91
CA LYS A 551 10.05 0.01 31.19
C LYS A 551 10.97 0.35 32.37
N LYS A 552 12.29 0.26 32.18
CA LYS A 552 13.29 0.66 33.19
C LYS A 552 13.21 2.16 33.53
N ASN A 553 12.82 2.98 32.56
CA ASN A 553 12.73 4.43 32.65
C ASN A 553 11.27 4.94 32.85
N GLY A 554 10.33 4.05 33.20
CA GLY A 554 8.90 4.33 33.14
C GLY A 554 8.43 5.57 33.92
N GLU A 555 8.93 5.77 35.13
CA GLU A 555 8.59 6.95 35.95
C GLU A 555 8.95 8.27 35.25
N GLU A 556 10.13 8.33 34.62
CA GLU A 556 10.59 9.53 33.94
C GLU A 556 9.84 9.77 32.62
N ILE A 557 9.55 8.70 31.87
CA ILE A 557 8.70 8.76 30.69
C ILE A 557 7.33 9.32 31.07
N TRP A 558 6.70 8.79 32.13
CA TRP A 558 5.42 9.30 32.63
C TRP A 558 5.50 10.79 32.98
N ASN A 559 6.53 11.22 33.71
CA ASN A 559 6.69 12.62 34.09
C ASN A 559 6.78 13.57 32.88
N TRP A 560 7.42 13.15 31.78
CA TRP A 560 7.46 13.94 30.55
C TRP A 560 6.10 13.96 29.84
N ILE A 561 5.40 12.82 29.79
CA ILE A 561 4.07 12.71 29.17
C ILE A 561 3.01 13.52 29.92
N ASP A 562 2.97 13.42 31.25
CA ASP A 562 2.09 14.20 32.12
C ASP A 562 2.43 15.70 32.07
N GLY A 563 3.72 16.02 31.91
CA GLY A 563 4.21 17.39 31.67
C GLY A 563 3.84 18.00 30.32
N GLY A 564 3.14 17.27 29.45
CA GLY A 564 2.72 17.75 28.13
C GLY A 564 3.70 17.45 26.99
N GLY A 565 4.68 16.56 27.21
CA GLY A 565 5.63 16.11 26.20
C GLY A 565 5.01 15.28 25.08
N TYR A 566 5.70 15.22 23.95
CA TYR A 566 5.30 14.44 22.77
C TYR A 566 6.02 13.09 22.77
N PHE A 567 5.34 12.07 22.27
CA PHE A 567 5.84 10.71 22.12
C PHE A 567 5.75 10.30 20.66
N TYR A 568 6.87 9.87 20.09
CA TYR A 568 6.97 9.50 18.69
C TYR A 568 7.49 8.08 18.55
N VAL A 569 6.92 7.32 17.62
CA VAL A 569 7.39 5.97 17.29
C VAL A 569 7.58 5.86 15.78
N CYS A 570 8.73 5.38 15.35
CA CYS A 570 9.00 5.10 13.94
C CYS A 570 9.70 3.75 13.75
N GLY A 571 9.31 2.98 12.72
CA GLY A 571 9.94 1.72 12.35
C GLY A 571 8.95 0.57 12.13
N ASP A 572 9.36 -0.65 12.50
CA ASP A 572 8.59 -1.88 12.26
C ASP A 572 7.20 -1.84 12.92
N LYS A 573 6.16 -1.96 12.08
CA LYS A 573 4.76 -2.00 12.52
C LYS A 573 4.40 -3.31 13.24
N ASN A 574 4.93 -4.44 12.75
CA ASN A 574 4.36 -5.74 13.08
C ASN A 574 4.64 -6.19 14.50
N TYR A 575 5.83 -5.87 15.02
CA TYR A 575 6.28 -6.29 16.35
C TYR A 575 6.65 -5.07 17.22
N MET A 576 7.54 -4.22 16.72
CA MET A 576 8.13 -3.15 17.52
C MET A 576 7.09 -2.11 17.97
N ALA A 577 6.27 -1.60 17.06
CA ALA A 577 5.26 -0.59 17.37
C ALA A 577 4.24 -1.10 18.40
N LYS A 578 3.82 -2.36 18.29
CA LYS A 578 2.87 -3.00 19.23
C LYS A 578 3.47 -3.15 20.62
N ASP A 579 4.73 -3.57 20.71
CA ASP A 579 5.43 -3.72 21.99
C ASP A 579 5.64 -2.36 22.69
N VAL A 580 6.04 -1.34 21.93
CA VAL A 580 6.23 0.03 22.43
C VAL A 580 4.90 0.61 22.90
N HIS A 581 3.82 0.45 22.12
CA HIS A 581 2.49 0.91 22.48
C HIS A 581 1.98 0.25 23.77
N SER A 582 2.08 -1.07 23.87
CA SER A 582 1.70 -1.83 25.06
C SER A 582 2.50 -1.37 26.29
N THR A 583 3.81 -1.15 26.11
CA THR A 583 4.69 -0.68 27.18
C THR A 583 4.35 0.74 27.64
N LEU A 584 3.95 1.62 26.72
CA LEU A 584 3.50 2.97 27.07
C LEU A 584 2.21 2.93 27.91
N ILE A 585 1.25 2.07 27.54
CA ILE A 585 0.03 1.85 28.34
C ILE A 585 0.38 1.32 29.73
N GLU A 586 1.30 0.35 29.84
CA GLU A 586 1.78 -0.15 31.13
C GLU A 586 2.39 0.97 31.98
N ILE A 587 3.22 1.84 31.39
CA ILE A 587 3.84 2.98 32.08
C ILE A 587 2.78 3.96 32.58
N CYS A 588 1.80 4.32 31.74
CA CYS A 588 0.70 5.22 32.14
C CYS A 588 -0.17 4.61 33.25
N SER A 589 -0.39 3.29 33.22
CA SER A 589 -1.10 2.56 34.27
C SER A 589 -0.34 2.60 35.60
N GLU A 590 0.94 2.20 35.59
CA GLU A 590 1.76 2.07 36.79
C GLU A 590 2.08 3.42 37.44
N PHE A 591 2.54 4.40 36.67
CA PHE A 591 3.04 5.68 37.19
C PHE A 591 1.99 6.79 37.16
N GLY A 592 0.97 6.69 36.32
CA GLY A 592 -0.19 7.59 36.30
C GLY A 592 -1.27 7.23 37.31
N GLY A 593 -1.17 6.07 37.98
CA GLY A 593 -2.17 5.61 38.95
C GLY A 593 -3.52 5.29 38.32
N MET A 594 -3.51 4.92 37.04
CA MET A 594 -4.70 4.59 36.25
C MET A 594 -4.94 3.08 36.28
N THR A 595 -6.20 2.66 36.12
CA THR A 595 -6.48 1.26 35.78
C THR A 595 -6.03 0.96 34.35
N SER A 596 -5.93 -0.32 33.98
CA SER A 596 -5.52 -0.72 32.62
C SER A 596 -6.43 -0.13 31.53
N ASP A 597 -7.74 -0.05 31.78
CA ASP A 597 -8.70 0.48 30.81
C ASP A 597 -8.59 2.02 30.70
N GLU A 598 -8.40 2.71 31.83
CA GLU A 598 -8.17 4.16 31.85
C GLU A 598 -6.85 4.55 31.18
N ALA A 599 -5.78 3.77 31.38
CA ALA A 599 -4.49 4.00 30.73
C ALA A 599 -4.59 3.78 29.22
N LYS A 600 -5.33 2.75 28.79
CA LYS A 600 -5.61 2.50 27.38
C LYS A 600 -6.36 3.66 26.74
N ASP A 601 -7.46 4.12 27.35
CA ASP A 601 -8.23 5.27 26.87
C ASP A 601 -7.38 6.57 26.88
N PHE A 602 -6.55 6.77 27.90
CA PHE A 602 -5.62 7.90 27.95
C PHE A 602 -4.65 7.90 26.77
N VAL A 603 -4.06 6.76 26.42
CA VAL A 603 -3.11 6.68 25.29
C VAL A 603 -3.85 6.78 23.95
N GLU A 604 -4.85 5.95 23.71
CA GLU A 604 -5.51 5.82 22.40
C GLU A 604 -6.47 6.98 22.09
N THR A 605 -7.21 7.47 23.08
CA THR A 605 -8.19 8.54 22.86
C THR A 605 -7.58 9.91 23.13
N LYS A 606 -6.93 10.09 24.29
CA LYS A 606 -6.42 11.41 24.68
C LYS A 606 -5.12 11.75 23.96
N LEU A 607 -4.09 10.92 24.03
CA LEU A 607 -2.79 11.25 23.43
C LEU A 607 -2.79 11.17 21.90
N MET A 608 -3.37 10.12 21.31
CA MET A 608 -3.35 9.95 19.84
C MET A 608 -4.40 10.83 19.14
N LYS A 609 -5.68 10.76 19.56
CA LYS A 609 -6.77 11.44 18.84
C LYS A 609 -6.99 12.89 19.26
N THR A 610 -7.09 13.14 20.57
CA THR A 610 -7.55 14.44 21.09
C THR A 610 -6.44 15.48 21.15
N GLU A 611 -5.29 15.12 21.73
CA GLU A 611 -4.16 16.03 21.93
C GLU A 611 -3.09 15.91 20.83
N LYS A 612 -3.11 14.82 20.05
CA LYS A 612 -2.14 14.52 18.98
C LYS A 612 -0.68 14.64 19.44
N ARG A 613 -0.42 14.15 20.66
CA ARG A 613 0.92 14.12 21.29
C ARG A 613 1.56 12.74 21.27
N TYR A 614 0.83 11.70 20.88
CA TYR A 614 1.40 10.39 20.56
C TYR A 614 1.22 10.11 19.08
N LEU A 615 2.33 10.05 18.35
CA LEU A 615 2.38 10.02 16.88
C LEU A 615 3.22 8.82 16.42
N ARG A 616 2.77 8.12 15.37
CA ARG A 616 3.50 6.96 14.82
C ARG A 616 3.70 7.10 13.31
N ASP A 617 4.88 6.70 12.85
CA ASP A 617 5.23 6.51 11.44
C ASP A 617 5.81 5.09 11.29
N VAL A 618 4.90 4.12 11.13
CA VAL A 618 5.23 2.69 11.18
C VAL A 618 4.81 2.00 9.88
N TYR A 619 5.65 1.06 9.43
CA TYR A 619 5.53 0.43 8.10
C TYR A 619 5.94 -1.04 8.09
#